data_AF-A0A917F3U2-F1
#
_entry.id   AF-A0A917F3U2-F1
#
_cell.length_a   1.000
_cell.length_b   1.000
_cell.length_c   1.000
_cell.angle_alpha   90.00
_cell.angle_beta   90.00
_cell.angle_gamma   90.00
#
_symmetry.space_group_name_H-M   'P 1'
#
loop_
_entity.id
_entity.type
_entity.pdbx_description
1 polymer ?
#
loop_
_entity_poly.entity_id
_entity_poly.type
_entity_poly.pdbx_seq_one_letter_code
_entity_poly.pdbx_strand_id
1 'polypeptide(L)'
;MALVDEDGALVRSGVVRSDAELDAWLAGLAPAVIGIDAPIVVPNASGMREAERQVGRTWGRFGASAYPSHRGFAHFDPPRAEVLCARQGWAPDPGLTGSPAAPVALEVYPHPAIVALLDLDRVLAYKAKKGRSVADRQAAFRVLLDGLTRVAPLRLGEHPRWAEIRTAVADARRQVDLERVEDEVDGIVCAHLAWRWHHDRDWLTVYGDASAGYVVVPARTP
;
A
#
# COMPACT_ATOMS: atom_id res chain seq x y z
N MET A 1 -5.02 -3.49 6.83
CA MET A 1 -4.74 -4.87 6.38
C MET A 1 -5.78 -5.29 5.37
N ALA A 2 -5.38 -6.02 4.33
CA ALA A 2 -6.29 -6.69 3.42
C ALA A 2 -5.68 -8.01 2.95
N LEU A 3 -6.54 -8.96 2.59
CA LEU A 3 -6.21 -10.25 2.01
C LEU A 3 -7.04 -10.42 0.74
N VAL A 4 -6.37 -10.81 -0.34
CA VAL A 4 -7.01 -11.23 -1.59
C VAL A 4 -6.69 -12.70 -1.84
N ASP A 5 -7.55 -13.39 -2.58
CA ASP A 5 -7.32 -14.77 -3.01
C ASP A 5 -6.49 -14.83 -4.31
N GLU A 6 -6.34 -16.04 -4.85
CA GLU A 6 -5.61 -16.33 -6.10
C GLU A 6 -6.20 -15.59 -7.31
N ASP A 7 -7.52 -15.37 -7.33
CA ASP A 7 -8.19 -14.64 -8.41
C ASP A 7 -8.09 -13.10 -8.21
N GLY A 8 -7.52 -12.67 -7.08
CA GLY A 8 -7.35 -11.28 -6.68
C GLY A 8 -8.55 -10.68 -5.97
N ALA A 9 -9.58 -11.48 -5.67
CA ALA A 9 -10.81 -11.02 -5.03
C ALA A 9 -10.57 -10.71 -3.56
N LEU A 10 -11.17 -9.64 -3.05
CA LEU A 10 -11.08 -9.30 -1.63
C LEU A 10 -11.73 -10.40 -0.78
N VAL A 11 -10.93 -11.03 0.09
CA VAL A 11 -11.39 -12.04 1.05
C VAL A 11 -11.69 -11.40 2.40
N ARG A 12 -10.83 -10.46 2.84
CA ARG A 12 -10.93 -9.83 4.15
C ARG A 12 -10.17 -8.51 4.17
N SER A 13 -10.73 -7.47 4.79
CA SER A 13 -10.01 -6.23 5.13
C SER A 13 -10.35 -5.76 6.53
N GLY A 14 -9.46 -4.96 7.12
CA GLY A 14 -9.66 -4.38 8.43
C GLY A 14 -8.47 -3.59 8.94
N VAL A 15 -8.69 -2.90 10.05
CA VAL A 15 -7.68 -2.13 10.77
C VAL A 15 -7.15 -2.95 11.93
N VAL A 16 -5.83 -3.05 12.03
CA VAL A 16 -5.10 -3.62 13.18
C VAL A 16 -4.25 -2.52 13.80
N ARG A 17 -4.22 -2.45 15.14
CA ARG A 17 -3.59 -1.36 15.90
C ARG A 17 -2.38 -1.79 16.70
N SER A 18 -2.19 -3.09 16.89
CA SER A 18 -1.05 -3.63 17.63
C SER A 18 -0.43 -4.79 16.89
N ASP A 19 0.80 -5.11 17.27
CA ASP A 19 1.51 -6.27 16.75
C ASP A 19 0.83 -7.58 17.13
N ALA A 20 0.20 -7.66 18.31
CA ALA A 20 -0.58 -8.82 18.72
C ALA A 20 -1.86 -8.99 17.87
N GLU A 21 -2.54 -7.89 17.54
CA GLU A 21 -3.67 -7.91 16.61
C GLU A 21 -3.24 -8.33 15.19
N LEU A 22 -2.05 -7.91 14.76
CA LEU A 22 -1.45 -8.32 13.49
C LEU A 22 -1.13 -9.83 13.49
N ASP A 23 -0.53 -10.35 14.55
CA ASP A 23 -0.23 -11.78 14.67
C ASP A 23 -1.53 -12.61 14.67
N ALA A 24 -2.56 -12.16 15.41
CA ALA A 24 -3.87 -12.78 15.40
C ALA A 24 -4.56 -12.70 14.03
N TRP A 25 -4.34 -11.62 13.27
CA TRP A 25 -4.86 -11.47 11.91
C TRP A 25 -4.20 -12.46 10.93
N LEU A 26 -2.90 -12.69 11.09
CA LEU A 26 -2.11 -13.58 10.24
C LEU A 26 -2.27 -15.07 10.60
N ALA A 27 -2.76 -15.37 11.81
CA ALA A 27 -2.89 -16.74 12.29
C ALA A 27 -3.68 -17.62 11.30
N GLY A 28 -3.05 -18.70 10.83
CA GLY A 28 -3.62 -19.63 9.87
C GLY A 28 -3.58 -19.19 8.40
N LEU A 29 -3.04 -17.99 8.11
CA LEU A 29 -2.79 -17.53 6.74
C LEU A 29 -1.40 -17.95 6.27
N ALA A 30 -1.26 -18.21 4.97
CA ALA A 30 0.01 -18.52 4.33
C ALA A 30 0.18 -17.68 3.04
N PRO A 31 0.29 -16.35 3.15
CA PRO A 31 0.41 -15.48 1.98
C PRO A 31 1.73 -15.73 1.26
N ALA A 32 1.72 -15.76 -0.07
CA ALA A 32 2.95 -15.85 -0.88
C ALA A 32 3.69 -14.52 -0.98
N VAL A 33 2.95 -13.41 -1.01
CA VAL A 33 3.46 -12.05 -1.20
C VAL A 33 2.78 -11.11 -0.21
N ILE A 34 3.55 -10.22 0.42
CA ILE A 34 3.09 -9.23 1.39
C ILE A 34 3.47 -7.83 0.88
N GLY A 35 2.48 -7.03 0.49
CA GLY A 35 2.69 -5.61 0.16
C GLY A 35 2.59 -4.73 1.40
N ILE A 36 3.62 -3.93 1.68
CA ILE A 36 3.69 -3.03 2.83
C ILE A 36 3.89 -1.58 2.36
N ASP A 37 2.96 -0.66 2.66
CA ASP A 37 3.14 0.79 2.47
C ASP A 37 4.01 1.39 3.58
N ALA A 38 5.26 0.93 3.65
CA ALA A 38 6.27 1.47 4.56
C ALA A 38 7.68 1.03 4.13
N PRO A 39 8.71 1.85 4.41
CA PRO A 39 10.09 1.48 4.19
C PRO A 39 10.48 0.16 4.86
N ILE A 40 10.98 -0.80 4.09
CA ILE A 40 11.47 -2.09 4.62
C ILE A 40 12.98 -2.04 4.80
N VAL A 41 13.73 -1.82 3.72
CA VAL A 41 15.20 -1.78 3.75
C VAL A 41 15.66 -0.33 3.70
N VAL A 42 16.17 0.17 4.82
CA VAL A 42 16.67 1.56 4.95
C VAL A 42 18.12 1.51 5.42
N PRO A 43 19.14 1.53 4.54
CA PRO A 43 20.54 1.39 4.99
C PRO A 43 21.21 2.74 5.27
N ASN A 44 20.69 3.85 4.72
CA ASN A 44 21.34 5.16 4.77
C ASN A 44 21.09 5.88 6.12
N ALA A 45 22.14 6.49 6.66
CA ALA A 45 22.07 7.28 7.88
C ALA A 45 21.25 8.58 7.71
N SER A 46 21.33 9.22 6.53
CA SER A 46 20.65 10.48 6.24
C SER A 46 20.24 10.57 4.75
N GLY A 47 19.42 11.57 4.43
CA GLY A 47 19.02 11.87 3.06
C GLY A 47 17.92 10.94 2.51
N MET A 48 17.82 10.87 1.19
CA MET A 48 16.79 10.10 0.48
C MET A 48 17.45 8.93 -0.27
N ARG A 49 16.86 7.73 -0.16
CA ARG A 49 17.27 6.52 -0.89
C ARG A 49 17.06 6.72 -2.38
N GLU A 50 17.81 5.97 -3.17
CA GLU A 50 17.69 6.05 -4.63
C GLU A 50 16.30 5.60 -5.12
N ALA A 51 15.67 4.63 -4.46
CA ALA A 51 14.30 4.21 -4.74
C ALA A 51 13.30 5.38 -4.71
N GLU A 52 13.31 6.20 -3.66
CA GLU A 52 12.41 7.35 -3.55
C GLU A 52 12.71 8.44 -4.57
N ARG A 53 14.00 8.64 -4.92
CA ARG A 53 14.40 9.58 -5.97
C ARG A 53 13.87 9.14 -7.33
N GLN A 54 13.98 7.85 -7.65
CA GLN A 54 13.45 7.28 -8.89
C GLN A 54 11.92 7.40 -8.95
N VAL A 55 11.22 7.05 -7.87
CA VAL A 55 9.78 7.27 -7.73
C VAL A 55 9.45 8.75 -7.96
N GLY A 56 10.17 9.67 -7.31
CA GLY A 56 9.95 11.11 -7.47
C GLY A 56 10.18 11.62 -8.90
N ARG A 57 11.16 11.08 -9.63
CA ARG A 57 11.41 11.42 -11.04
C ARG A 57 10.26 10.98 -11.95
N THR A 58 9.72 9.78 -11.74
CA THR A 58 8.66 9.23 -12.60
C THR A 58 7.26 9.73 -12.20
N TRP A 59 6.98 9.76 -10.90
CA TRP A 59 5.65 9.95 -10.35
C TRP A 59 5.42 11.34 -9.74
N GLY A 60 6.47 12.15 -9.59
CA GLY A 60 6.38 13.49 -9.00
C GLY A 60 5.48 14.45 -9.76
N ARG A 61 5.38 14.32 -11.10
CA ARG A 61 4.44 15.12 -11.91
C ARG A 61 2.96 14.88 -11.57
N PHE A 62 2.64 13.71 -11.01
CA PHE A 62 1.30 13.37 -10.51
C PHE A 62 1.10 13.79 -9.05
N GLY A 63 2.12 14.34 -8.39
CA GLY A 63 2.12 14.61 -6.95
C GLY A 63 2.34 13.35 -6.09
N ALA A 64 2.89 12.28 -6.66
CA ALA A 64 3.13 10.99 -6.00
C ALA A 64 4.63 10.74 -5.74
N SER A 65 5.32 11.71 -5.14
CA SER A 65 6.70 11.55 -4.67
C SER A 65 6.73 10.96 -3.26
N ALA A 66 7.63 10.02 -3.02
CA ALA A 66 7.85 9.44 -1.69
C ALA A 66 8.62 10.40 -0.76
N TYR A 67 8.35 10.28 0.54
CA TYR A 67 9.11 10.99 1.59
C TYR A 67 10.49 10.33 1.78
N PRO A 68 11.56 11.07 2.13
CA PRO A 68 12.85 10.46 2.45
C PRO A 68 12.75 9.46 3.61
N SER A 69 13.36 8.29 3.45
CA SER A 69 13.50 7.32 4.53
C SER A 69 14.98 7.10 4.85
N HIS A 70 15.38 7.33 6.10
CA HIS A 70 16.77 7.19 6.55
C HIS A 70 16.84 6.97 8.08
N ARG A 71 17.93 6.36 8.57
CA ARG A 71 18.10 6.01 10.00
C ARG A 71 18.15 7.20 10.96
N GLY A 72 18.53 8.38 10.47
CA GLY A 72 18.42 9.61 11.25
C GLY A 72 17.00 9.96 11.70
N PHE A 73 15.96 9.38 11.08
CA PHE A 73 14.60 9.41 11.61
C PHE A 73 14.38 8.21 12.54
N ALA A 74 14.10 8.47 13.82
CA ALA A 74 13.98 7.43 14.85
C ALA A 74 12.96 6.33 14.51
N HIS A 75 11.90 6.63 13.76
CA HIS A 75 10.89 5.66 13.33
C HIS A 75 11.34 4.76 12.16
N PHE A 76 12.52 5.01 11.61
CA PHE A 76 13.19 4.18 10.61
C PHE A 76 14.49 3.57 11.15
N ASP A 77 14.74 3.56 12.47
CA ASP A 77 15.92 2.94 13.07
C ASP A 77 15.59 1.97 14.23
N PRO A 78 15.12 0.74 13.94
CA PRO A 78 14.75 0.22 12.62
C PRO A 78 13.34 0.59 12.16
N PRO A 79 13.06 0.54 10.84
CA PRO A 79 11.70 0.66 10.33
C PRO A 79 10.84 -0.48 10.87
N ARG A 80 9.59 -0.18 11.22
CA ARG A 80 8.65 -1.20 11.71
C ARG A 80 8.48 -2.36 10.72
N ALA A 81 8.48 -2.08 9.41
CA ALA A 81 8.33 -3.12 8.39
C ALA A 81 9.53 -4.08 8.34
N GLU A 82 10.75 -3.60 8.58
CA GLU A 82 11.94 -4.45 8.74
C GLU A 82 11.76 -5.44 9.89
N VAL A 83 11.35 -4.93 11.06
CA VAL A 83 11.11 -5.74 12.26
C VAL A 83 10.03 -6.80 12.01
N LEU A 84 8.95 -6.43 11.33
CA LEU A 84 7.88 -7.37 10.98
C LEU A 84 8.36 -8.45 10.00
N CYS A 85 9.13 -8.08 8.97
CA CYS A 85 9.69 -9.05 8.02
C CYS A 85 10.58 -10.08 8.74
N ALA A 86 11.48 -9.61 9.61
CA ALA A 86 12.35 -10.49 10.40
C ALA A 86 11.55 -11.40 11.34
N ARG A 87 10.52 -10.87 12.01
CA ARG A 87 9.67 -11.63 12.93
C ARG A 87 8.86 -12.72 12.23
N GLN A 88 8.30 -12.42 11.06
CA GLN A 88 7.39 -13.31 10.33
C GLN A 88 8.10 -14.20 9.30
N GLY A 89 9.41 -14.02 9.10
CA GLY A 89 10.18 -14.75 8.08
C GLY A 89 9.84 -14.34 6.64
N TRP A 90 9.43 -13.10 6.43
CA TRP A 90 9.17 -12.57 5.08
C TRP A 90 10.45 -12.05 4.47
N ALA A 91 10.84 -12.59 3.30
CA ALA A 91 12.06 -12.15 2.62
C ALA A 91 11.84 -10.78 1.95
N PRO A 92 12.61 -9.73 2.29
CA PRO A 92 12.47 -8.41 1.69
C PRO A 92 13.28 -8.30 0.40
N ASP A 93 12.99 -9.14 -0.59
CA ASP A 93 13.78 -9.25 -1.83
C ASP A 93 12.89 -9.17 -3.08
N PRO A 94 12.93 -8.07 -3.84
CA PRO A 94 12.16 -7.92 -5.07
C PRO A 94 12.73 -8.77 -6.23
N GLY A 95 13.77 -9.57 -6.02
CA GLY A 95 14.19 -10.63 -6.94
C GLY A 95 13.33 -11.88 -6.86
N LEU A 96 12.60 -12.08 -5.76
CA LEU A 96 11.82 -13.30 -5.51
C LEU A 96 10.36 -13.16 -5.97
N THR A 97 9.75 -14.26 -6.43
CA THR A 97 8.32 -14.31 -6.75
C THR A 97 7.44 -14.49 -5.52
N GLY A 98 7.96 -15.17 -4.49
CA GLY A 98 7.22 -15.56 -3.29
C GLY A 98 6.41 -16.85 -3.45
N SER A 99 6.23 -17.58 -2.36
CA SER A 99 5.34 -18.74 -2.25
C SER A 99 4.86 -18.88 -0.80
N PRO A 100 3.80 -19.65 -0.51
CA PRO A 100 3.37 -19.87 0.88
C PRO A 100 4.46 -20.47 1.79
N ALA A 101 5.40 -21.23 1.22
CA ALA A 101 6.53 -21.82 1.96
C ALA A 101 7.74 -20.87 2.09
N ALA A 102 7.80 -19.84 1.25
CA ALA A 102 8.88 -18.85 1.21
C ALA A 102 8.28 -17.48 0.84
N PRO A 103 7.59 -16.82 1.78
CA PRO A 103 6.89 -15.57 1.53
C PRO A 103 7.86 -14.42 1.26
N VAL A 104 7.49 -13.55 0.31
CA VAL A 104 8.25 -12.32 0.00
C VAL A 104 7.48 -11.10 0.51
N ALA A 105 8.17 -10.15 1.13
CA ALA A 105 7.63 -8.83 1.44
C ALA A 105 8.11 -7.82 0.41
N LEU A 106 7.22 -6.91 0.01
CA LEU A 106 7.49 -5.84 -0.94
C LEU A 106 7.13 -4.50 -0.30
N GLU A 107 8.06 -3.56 -0.36
CA GLU A 107 7.76 -2.16 -0.09
C GLU A 107 6.95 -1.61 -1.27
N VAL A 108 5.67 -1.31 -1.06
CA VAL A 108 4.75 -0.82 -2.09
C VAL A 108 4.31 0.60 -1.78
N TYR A 109 3.80 1.33 -2.77
CA TYR A 109 3.35 2.71 -2.56
C TYR A 109 1.97 2.98 -3.21
N PRO A 110 0.89 3.14 -2.41
CA PRO A 110 -0.48 3.28 -2.91
C PRO A 110 -0.74 4.50 -3.78
N HIS A 111 -0.06 5.64 -3.57
CA HIS A 111 -0.34 6.85 -4.34
C HIS A 111 -0.08 6.68 -5.85
N PRO A 112 1.11 6.25 -6.30
CA PRO A 112 1.34 5.86 -7.69
C PRO A 112 0.37 4.78 -8.20
N ALA A 113 0.05 3.79 -7.36
CA ALA A 113 -0.85 2.70 -7.72
C ALA A 113 -2.26 3.21 -8.06
N ILE A 114 -2.83 4.07 -7.21
CA ILE A 114 -4.15 4.67 -7.41
C ILE A 114 -4.15 5.53 -8.69
N VAL A 115 -3.08 6.31 -8.91
CA VAL A 115 -2.95 7.12 -10.13
C VAL A 115 -2.97 6.24 -11.38
N ALA A 116 -2.23 5.14 -11.39
CA ALA A 116 -2.18 4.24 -12.54
C ALA A 116 -3.48 3.44 -12.73
N LEU A 117 -4.04 2.88 -11.66
CA LEU A 117 -5.26 2.06 -11.71
C LEU A 117 -6.47 2.83 -12.21
N LEU A 118 -6.54 4.12 -11.87
CA LEU A 118 -7.70 4.97 -12.15
C LEU A 118 -7.44 5.98 -13.26
N ASP A 119 -6.30 5.88 -13.94
CA ASP A 119 -5.85 6.79 -15.01
C ASP A 119 -6.00 8.28 -14.66
N LEU A 120 -5.42 8.67 -13.51
CA LEU A 120 -5.55 10.03 -12.97
C LEU A 120 -4.41 10.94 -13.41
N ASP A 121 -4.73 12.21 -13.63
CA ASP A 121 -3.70 13.23 -13.89
C ASP A 121 -2.86 13.57 -12.65
N ARG A 122 -3.40 13.37 -11.44
CA ARG A 122 -2.75 13.63 -10.15
C ARG A 122 -3.33 12.78 -9.03
N VAL A 123 -2.60 12.68 -7.92
CA VAL A 123 -3.07 12.02 -6.68
C VAL A 123 -4.38 12.63 -6.17
N LEU A 124 -5.26 11.77 -5.67
CA LEU A 124 -6.48 12.18 -4.96
C LEU A 124 -6.13 12.71 -3.56
N ALA A 125 -6.80 13.78 -3.15
CA ALA A 125 -6.58 14.44 -1.86
C ALA A 125 -7.32 13.76 -0.68
N TYR A 126 -7.40 12.43 -0.65
CA TYR A 126 -8.14 11.68 0.37
C TYR A 126 -7.39 11.56 1.71
N LYS A 127 -6.04 11.51 1.68
CA LYS A 127 -5.24 11.39 2.91
C LYS A 127 -5.38 12.57 3.87
N ALA A 128 -5.26 12.33 5.17
CA ALA A 128 -5.26 13.40 6.16
C ALA A 128 -4.11 14.38 5.93
N LYS A 129 -4.42 15.69 5.86
CA LYS A 129 -3.41 16.76 5.73
C LYS A 129 -3.94 18.07 6.31
N LYS A 130 -3.06 18.83 6.99
CA LYS A 130 -3.40 20.16 7.51
C LYS A 130 -4.03 21.03 6.40
N GLY A 131 -5.18 21.61 6.70
CA GLY A 131 -5.92 22.49 5.79
C GLY A 131 -6.94 21.81 4.88
N ARG A 132 -7.06 20.47 4.87
CA ARG A 132 -8.14 19.77 4.15
C ARG A 132 -9.40 19.72 5.00
N SER A 133 -10.55 20.11 4.45
CA SER A 133 -11.84 19.91 5.14
C SER A 133 -12.28 18.44 5.06
N VAL A 134 -13.25 18.06 5.91
CA VAL A 134 -13.88 16.72 5.82
C VAL A 134 -14.56 16.55 4.47
N ALA A 135 -15.24 17.60 3.98
CA ALA A 135 -15.95 17.58 2.71
C ALA A 135 -15.00 17.36 1.52
N ASP A 136 -13.84 18.02 1.50
CA ASP A 136 -12.84 17.83 0.43
C ASP A 136 -12.31 16.40 0.39
N ARG A 137 -11.97 15.83 1.56
CA ARG A 137 -11.50 14.45 1.65
C ARG A 137 -12.62 13.47 1.28
N GLN A 138 -13.85 13.69 1.72
CA GLN A 138 -15.00 12.86 1.33
C GLN A 138 -15.21 12.86 -0.18
N ALA A 139 -15.09 14.02 -0.85
CA ALA A 139 -15.18 14.09 -2.31
C ALA A 139 -14.07 13.26 -2.99
N ALA A 140 -12.83 13.39 -2.52
CA ALA A 140 -11.71 12.59 -3.01
C ALA A 140 -11.89 11.08 -2.75
N PHE A 141 -12.39 10.70 -1.58
CA PHE A 141 -12.72 9.31 -1.26
C PHE A 141 -13.82 8.76 -2.17
N ARG A 142 -14.88 9.51 -2.49
CA ARG A 142 -15.92 9.02 -3.40
C ARG A 142 -15.34 8.63 -4.75
N VAL A 143 -14.48 9.48 -5.32
CA VAL A 143 -13.77 9.17 -6.58
C VAL A 143 -12.89 7.92 -6.42
N LEU A 144 -12.13 7.83 -5.33
CA LEU A 144 -11.28 6.67 -5.05
C LEU A 144 -12.09 5.37 -4.96
N LEU A 145 -13.14 5.35 -4.14
CA LEU A 145 -13.96 4.16 -3.91
C LEU A 145 -14.72 3.75 -5.18
N ASP A 146 -15.25 4.71 -5.95
CA ASP A 146 -15.91 4.41 -7.23
C ASP A 146 -14.93 3.89 -8.28
N GLY A 147 -13.69 4.37 -8.27
CA GLY A 147 -12.64 3.85 -9.13
C GLY A 147 -12.24 2.42 -8.75
N LEU A 148 -11.91 2.21 -7.46
CA LEU A 148 -11.49 0.89 -6.96
C LEU A 148 -12.57 -0.17 -7.14
N THR A 149 -13.86 0.20 -7.04
CA THR A 149 -14.98 -0.73 -7.29
C THR A 149 -14.94 -1.32 -8.72
N ARG A 150 -14.31 -0.62 -9.68
CA ARG A 150 -14.19 -1.07 -11.08
C ARG A 150 -12.93 -1.86 -11.38
N VAL A 151 -12.02 -2.00 -10.41
CA VAL A 151 -10.82 -2.84 -10.55
C VAL A 151 -11.28 -4.30 -10.48
N ALA A 152 -11.52 -4.90 -11.65
CA ALA A 152 -12.25 -6.16 -11.78
C ALA A 152 -11.73 -7.31 -10.89
N PRO A 153 -10.41 -7.57 -10.77
CA PRO A 153 -9.92 -8.65 -9.91
C PRO A 153 -10.37 -8.51 -8.45
N LEU A 154 -10.46 -7.29 -7.93
CA LEU A 154 -10.76 -7.08 -6.50
C LEU A 154 -12.21 -7.44 -6.10
N ARG A 155 -13.15 -7.46 -7.05
CA ARG A 155 -14.58 -7.79 -6.81
C ARG A 155 -15.21 -7.06 -5.61
N LEU A 156 -14.77 -5.83 -5.36
CA LEU A 156 -15.12 -5.09 -4.13
C LEU A 156 -16.64 -4.89 -3.96
N GLY A 157 -17.39 -4.73 -5.06
CA GLY A 157 -18.84 -4.56 -5.03
C GLY A 157 -19.60 -5.76 -4.45
N GLU A 158 -18.97 -6.94 -4.39
CA GLU A 158 -19.57 -8.16 -3.87
C GLU A 158 -19.27 -8.37 -2.37
N HIS A 159 -18.31 -7.62 -1.80
CA HIS A 159 -17.83 -7.84 -0.45
C HIS A 159 -18.54 -6.90 0.56
N PRO A 160 -19.19 -7.42 1.63
CA PRO A 160 -20.00 -6.61 2.55
C PRO A 160 -19.19 -5.51 3.24
N ARG A 161 -17.93 -5.79 3.60
CA ARG A 161 -17.03 -4.79 4.21
C ARG A 161 -16.81 -3.57 3.31
N TRP A 162 -16.85 -3.73 1.99
CA TRP A 162 -16.70 -2.61 1.07
C TRP A 162 -17.90 -1.67 1.13
N ALA A 163 -19.12 -2.21 1.25
CA ALA A 163 -20.32 -1.42 1.46
C ALA A 163 -20.25 -0.63 2.78
N GLU A 164 -19.72 -1.25 3.85
CA GLU A 164 -19.49 -0.57 5.14
C GLU A 164 -18.50 0.59 5.02
N ILE A 165 -17.38 0.40 4.30
CA ILE A 165 -16.39 1.46 4.05
C ILE A 165 -17.04 2.62 3.30
N ARG A 166 -17.82 2.33 2.24
CA ARG A 166 -18.53 3.36 1.46
C ARG A 166 -19.51 4.16 2.32
N THR A 167 -20.29 3.49 3.17
CA THR A 167 -21.20 4.14 4.12
C THR A 167 -20.44 5.00 5.13
N ALA A 168 -19.35 4.48 5.71
CA ALA A 168 -18.53 5.22 6.66
C ALA A 168 -17.95 6.51 6.07
N VAL A 169 -17.52 6.48 4.79
CA VAL A 169 -17.10 7.70 4.07
C VAL A 169 -18.26 8.66 3.85
N ALA A 170 -19.41 8.17 3.40
CA ALA A 170 -20.59 8.98 3.14
C ALA A 170 -21.07 9.72 4.41
N ASP A 171 -21.03 9.05 5.56
CA ASP A 171 -21.54 9.56 6.82
C ASP A 171 -20.49 10.30 7.67
N ALA A 172 -19.23 10.33 7.23
CA ALA A 172 -18.14 10.95 7.98
C ALA A 172 -18.43 12.42 8.29
N ARG A 173 -18.24 12.81 9.56
CA ARG A 173 -18.43 14.20 10.03
C ARG A 173 -17.14 14.84 10.53
N ARG A 174 -16.13 14.03 10.85
CA ARG A 174 -14.84 14.45 11.38
C ARG A 174 -13.70 13.77 10.63
N GLN A 175 -12.51 14.38 10.70
CA GLN A 175 -11.29 13.84 10.07
C GLN A 175 -11.00 12.40 10.52
N VAL A 176 -11.17 12.13 11.82
CA VAL A 176 -10.97 10.80 12.42
C VAL A 176 -11.91 9.74 11.85
N ASP A 177 -13.10 10.11 11.37
CA ASP A 177 -14.03 9.13 10.80
C ASP A 177 -13.52 8.64 9.44
N LEU A 178 -12.84 9.51 8.67
CA LEU A 178 -12.17 9.16 7.41
C LEU A 178 -10.82 8.46 7.62
N GLU A 179 -10.04 8.87 8.62
CA GLU A 179 -8.77 8.22 8.96
C GLU A 179 -8.94 6.73 9.28
N ARG A 180 -10.06 6.35 9.91
CA ARG A 180 -10.36 4.95 10.22
C ARG A 180 -10.48 4.04 8.99
N VAL A 181 -10.88 4.59 7.84
CA VAL A 181 -11.04 3.81 6.60
C VAL A 181 -9.89 4.03 5.62
N GLU A 182 -9.11 5.11 5.79
CA GLU A 182 -7.94 5.43 4.97
C GLU A 182 -6.94 4.27 4.91
N ASP A 183 -6.46 3.82 6.08
CA ASP A 183 -5.48 2.73 6.18
C ASP A 183 -6.03 1.39 5.66
N GLU A 184 -7.35 1.18 5.75
CA GLU A 184 -7.99 -0.04 5.26
C GLU A 184 -8.04 -0.04 3.73
N VAL A 185 -8.40 1.09 3.11
CA VAL A 185 -8.42 1.26 1.65
C VAL A 185 -7.00 1.17 1.08
N ASP A 186 -6.01 1.79 1.72
CA ASP A 186 -4.61 1.66 1.32
C ASP A 186 -4.12 0.22 1.45
N GLY A 187 -4.55 -0.50 2.49
CA GLY A 187 -4.29 -1.92 2.66
C GLY A 187 -4.84 -2.77 1.50
N ILE A 188 -6.04 -2.46 0.99
CA ILE A 188 -6.62 -3.13 -0.19
C ILE A 188 -5.77 -2.87 -1.43
N VAL A 189 -5.31 -1.64 -1.63
CA VAL A 189 -4.40 -1.31 -2.74
C VAL A 189 -3.07 -2.06 -2.59
N CYS A 190 -2.49 -2.13 -1.39
CA CYS A 190 -1.27 -2.90 -1.13
C CYS A 190 -1.45 -4.40 -1.44
N ALA A 191 -2.57 -4.99 -1.04
CA ALA A 191 -2.89 -6.37 -1.36
C ALA A 191 -3.05 -6.59 -2.87
N HIS A 192 -3.65 -5.64 -3.59
CA HIS A 192 -3.71 -5.70 -5.06
C HIS A 192 -2.33 -5.68 -5.70
N LEU A 193 -1.40 -4.85 -5.20
CA LEU A 193 -0.02 -4.80 -5.70
C LEU A 193 0.74 -6.11 -5.40
N ALA A 194 0.53 -6.71 -4.23
CA ALA A 194 1.07 -8.01 -3.89
C ALA A 194 0.54 -9.12 -4.81
N TRP A 195 -0.76 -9.09 -5.15
CA TRP A 195 -1.35 -10.01 -6.12
C TRP A 195 -0.79 -9.79 -7.53
N ARG A 196 -0.68 -8.54 -8.00
CA ARG A 196 -0.05 -8.21 -9.29
C ARG A 196 1.39 -8.72 -9.35
N TRP A 197 2.14 -8.66 -8.27
CA TRP A 197 3.50 -9.20 -8.25
C TRP A 197 3.58 -10.69 -8.63
N HIS A 198 2.59 -11.46 -8.19
CA HIS A 198 2.52 -12.89 -8.47
C HIS A 198 1.96 -13.20 -9.87
N HIS A 199 0.95 -12.45 -10.32
CA HIS A 199 0.18 -12.78 -11.53
C HIS A 199 0.48 -11.92 -12.77
N ASP A 200 0.95 -10.69 -12.57
CA ASP A 200 1.14 -9.68 -13.61
C ASP A 200 2.29 -8.74 -13.23
N ARG A 201 3.48 -9.34 -13.12
CA ARG A 201 4.70 -8.66 -12.66
C ARG A 201 5.13 -7.52 -13.58
N ASP A 202 4.82 -7.61 -14.87
CA ASP A 202 5.17 -6.61 -15.89
C ASP A 202 4.37 -5.31 -15.71
N TRP A 203 3.22 -5.36 -15.06
CA TRP A 203 2.50 -4.15 -14.66
C TRP A 203 3.20 -3.37 -13.54
N LEU A 204 4.25 -3.93 -12.93
CA LEU A 204 5.00 -3.33 -11.83
C LEU A 204 6.43 -2.98 -12.25
N THR A 205 7.03 -2.04 -11.52
CA THR A 205 8.44 -1.68 -11.63
C THR A 205 9.03 -1.56 -10.23
N VAL A 206 10.24 -2.12 -10.08
CA VAL A 206 11.05 -1.99 -8.89
C VAL A 206 11.96 -0.78 -9.08
N TYR A 207 11.85 0.20 -8.19
CA TYR A 207 12.82 1.30 -8.08
C TYR A 207 13.76 1.02 -6.92
N GLY A 208 15.07 1.16 -7.14
CA GLY A 208 16.10 0.73 -6.19
C GLY A 208 16.40 -0.77 -6.24
N ASP A 209 16.90 -1.34 -5.15
CA ASP A 209 17.28 -2.75 -5.07
C ASP A 209 17.22 -3.31 -3.63
N ALA A 210 17.37 -4.63 -3.47
CA ALA A 210 17.27 -5.33 -2.19
C ALA A 210 18.29 -4.85 -1.13
N SER A 211 19.45 -4.31 -1.56
CA SER A 211 20.53 -3.89 -0.66
C SER A 211 20.42 -2.41 -0.25
N ALA A 212 20.03 -1.55 -1.18
CA ALA A 212 19.93 -0.10 -0.98
C ALA A 212 18.53 0.36 -0.51
N GLY A 213 17.56 -0.55 -0.54
CA GLY A 213 16.14 -0.24 -0.40
C GLY A 213 15.47 -0.09 -1.76
N TYR A 214 14.21 -0.51 -1.83
CA TYR A 214 13.42 -0.50 -3.05
C TYR A 214 11.97 -0.08 -2.80
N VAL A 215 11.28 0.34 -3.85
CA VAL A 215 9.84 0.61 -3.84
C VAL A 215 9.24 0.00 -5.10
N VAL A 216 8.18 -0.79 -4.93
CA VAL A 216 7.42 -1.42 -6.02
C VAL A 216 6.15 -0.62 -6.28
N VAL A 217 6.03 -0.12 -7.49
CA VAL A 217 4.90 0.70 -7.97
C VAL A 217 4.56 0.27 -9.39
N PRO A 218 3.44 0.74 -9.98
CA PRO A 218 3.12 0.39 -11.36
C PRO A 218 4.24 0.81 -12.32
N ALA A 219 4.41 0.02 -13.37
CA ALA A 219 5.21 0.40 -14.51
C ALA A 219 4.56 1.59 -15.22
N ARG A 220 5.38 2.52 -15.69
CA ARG A 220 4.95 3.50 -16.69
C ARG A 220 5.60 3.13 -18.00
N THR A 221 4.78 2.86 -19.00
CA THR A 221 5.25 2.92 -20.39
C THR A 221 5.69 4.37 -20.66
N PRO A 222 6.86 4.60 -21.30
CA PRO A 222 7.34 5.93 -21.67
C PRO A 222 6.30 6.79 -22.40
#